data_AF-A0A7X8B7M9-F1
#
_entry.id   AF-A0A7X8B7M9-F1
#
_cell.length_a   1.000
_cell.length_b   1.000
_cell.length_c   1.000
_cell.angle_alpha   90.00
_cell.angle_beta   90.00
_cell.angle_gamma   90.00
#
_symmetry.space_group_name_H-M   'P 1'
#
loop_
_entity.id
_entity.type
_entity.pdbx_description
1 polymer ?
#
loop_
_entity_poly.entity_id
_entity_poly.type
_entity_poly.pdbx_seq_one_letter_code
_entity_poly.pdbx_strand_id
1 'polypeptide(L)'
;MNALIVPLKICPVAPTGVAAYTDQISGMVLWSVLWLFGIAALVSVGAILVGRATHSPHLSKGGIIGLAGVLVLAVVLMGGYGMLNGILGDGCVG
;
A
#
# COMPACT_ATOMS: atom_id res chain seq x y z
N MET A 1 17.89 0.91 -39.23
CA MET A 1 17.80 -0.44 -39.83
C MET A 1 17.88 -1.40 -38.63
N ASN A 2 16.84 -2.03 -38.06
CA ASN A 2 15.60 -2.60 -38.58
C ASN A 2 14.47 -2.47 -37.55
N ALA A 3 13.31 -1.99 -37.99
CA ALA A 3 12.08 -1.86 -37.21
C ALA A 3 11.00 -2.82 -37.76
N LEU A 4 11.24 -4.14 -37.69
CA LEU A 4 10.37 -5.08 -38.44
C LEU A 4 9.91 -6.38 -37.75
N ILE A 5 10.20 -6.66 -36.46
CA ILE A 5 9.64 -7.87 -35.79
C ILE A 5 9.30 -7.75 -34.29
N VAL A 6 9.09 -6.55 -33.73
CA VAL A 6 8.48 -6.47 -32.39
C VAL A 6 6.97 -6.52 -32.58
N PRO A 7 6.23 -7.50 -32.03
CA PRO A 7 4.77 -7.49 -32.09
C PRO A 7 4.35 -6.14 -31.51
N LEU A 8 3.55 -5.40 -32.27
CA LEU A 8 3.13 -4.04 -31.96
C LEU A 8 2.39 -4.10 -30.63
N LYS A 9 3.08 -3.87 -29.51
CA LYS A 9 2.52 -3.87 -28.15
C LYS A 9 1.52 -2.72 -28.11
N ILE A 10 0.27 -2.97 -28.48
CA ILE A 10 -0.84 -2.01 -28.35
C ILE A 10 -1.10 -1.94 -26.84
N CYS A 11 -0.51 -0.95 -26.20
CA CYS A 11 -0.80 -0.62 -24.83
C CYS A 11 -1.98 0.36 -24.81
N PRO A 12 -2.98 0.18 -23.94
CA PRO A 12 -3.99 1.21 -23.71
C PRO A 12 -3.29 2.42 -23.07
N VAL A 13 -2.85 3.35 -23.92
CA VAL A 13 -2.53 4.71 -23.48
C VAL A 13 -3.81 5.25 -22.87
N ALA A 14 -3.77 5.57 -21.57
CA ALA A 14 -4.89 6.19 -20.88
C ALA A 14 -5.39 7.38 -21.72
N PRO A 15 -6.70 7.45 -22.03
CA PRO A 15 -7.25 8.48 -22.92
C PRO A 15 -6.79 9.87 -22.48
N THR A 16 -6.48 10.72 -23.45
CA THR A 16 -5.90 12.05 -23.21
C THR A 16 -6.74 12.84 -22.22
N GLY A 17 -6.13 13.26 -21.10
CA GLY A 17 -6.77 14.05 -20.04
C GLY A 17 -7.18 13.27 -18.79
N VAL A 18 -7.21 11.92 -18.83
CA VAL A 18 -7.65 11.11 -17.66
C VAL A 18 -6.48 10.60 -16.82
N ALA A 19 -5.29 10.45 -17.42
CA ALA A 19 -4.07 10.00 -16.74
C ALA A 19 -3.68 10.87 -15.53
N ALA A 20 -3.76 12.19 -15.69
CA ALA A 20 -3.40 13.14 -14.62
C ALA A 20 -4.31 13.00 -13.38
N TYR A 21 -5.59 12.68 -13.58
CA TYR A 21 -6.53 12.48 -12.47
C TYR A 21 -6.32 11.13 -11.78
N THR A 22 -6.05 10.07 -12.53
CA THR A 22 -5.74 8.75 -11.94
C THR A 22 -4.43 8.77 -11.15
N ASP A 23 -3.42 9.51 -11.61
CA ASP A 23 -2.14 9.65 -10.92
C ASP A 23 -2.28 10.50 -9.64
N GLN A 24 -3.09 11.56 -9.67
CA GLN A 24 -3.39 12.34 -8.47
C GLN A 24 -4.15 11.52 -7.43
N ILE A 25 -5.19 10.79 -7.84
CA ILE A 25 -5.99 9.98 -6.90
C ILE A 25 -5.14 8.88 -6.30
N SER A 26 -4.40 8.13 -7.12
CA SER A 26 -3.52 7.07 -6.63
C SER A 26 -2.43 7.62 -5.71
N GLY A 27 -1.83 8.76 -6.04
CA GLY A 27 -0.85 9.45 -5.20
C GLY A 27 -1.41 9.87 -3.84
N MET A 28 -2.61 10.49 -3.81
CA MET A 28 -3.26 10.91 -2.56
C MET A 28 -3.62 9.71 -1.67
N VAL A 29 -4.11 8.62 -2.29
CA VAL A 29 -4.44 7.39 -1.57
C VAL A 29 -3.20 6.78 -0.95
N LEU A 30 -2.12 6.61 -1.73
CA LEU A 30 -0.87 6.01 -1.23
C LEU A 30 -0.28 6.82 -0.08
N TRP A 31 -0.33 8.15 -0.17
CA TRP A 31 0.15 9.04 0.89
C TRP A 31 -0.71 8.92 2.15
N SER A 32 -2.04 8.85 2.01
CA SER A 32 -2.95 8.68 3.16
C SER A 32 -2.73 7.35 3.88
N VAL A 33 -2.54 6.26 3.13
CA VAL A 33 -2.30 4.92 3.66
C VAL A 33 -0.97 4.88 4.41
N LEU A 34 0.07 5.53 3.87
CA LEU A 34 1.37 5.63 4.54
C LEU A 34 1.26 6.33 5.92
N TRP A 35 0.47 7.40 6.01
CA TRP A 35 0.21 8.08 7.28
C TRP A 35 -0.59 7.23 8.26
N LEU A 36 -1.58 6.47 7.79
CA LEU A 36 -2.33 5.54 8.64
C LEU A 36 -1.41 4.49 9.28
N PHE A 37 -0.46 3.94 8.51
CA PHE A 37 0.56 3.04 9.06
C PHE A 37 1.44 3.72 10.10
N GLY A 38 1.91 4.94 9.83
CA GLY A 38 2.72 5.72 10.77
C GLY A 38 2.01 6.00 12.09
N ILE A 39 0.76 6.46 12.03
CA ILE A 39 -0.05 6.74 13.23
C ILE A 39 -0.35 5.45 13.99
N ALA A 40 -0.73 4.37 13.30
CA ALA A 40 -1.03 3.09 13.94
C ALA A 40 0.19 2.51 14.68
N ALA A 41 1.39 2.62 14.10
CA ALA A 41 2.63 2.24 14.76
C ALA A 41 2.89 3.09 16.01
N LEU A 42 2.72 4.41 15.89
CA LEU A 42 2.94 5.35 17.00
C LEU A 42 1.98 5.11 18.16
N VAL A 43 0.70 4.89 17.87
CA VAL A 43 -0.33 4.55 18.88
C VAL A 43 -0.04 3.20 19.53
N SER A 44 0.40 2.20 18.77
CA SER A 44 0.75 0.88 19.31
C SER A 44 1.94 0.97 20.27
N VAL A 45 3.00 1.71 19.90
CA VAL A 45 4.14 1.97 20.78
C VAL A 45 3.73 2.76 22.01
N GLY A 46 2.89 3.79 21.84
CA GLY A 46 2.34 4.58 22.94
C GLY A 46 1.56 3.73 23.94
N ALA A 47 0.70 2.83 23.45
CA ALA A 47 -0.06 1.90 24.28
C ALA A 47 0.86 0.93 25.06
N ILE A 48 1.96 0.48 24.46
CA ILE A 48 2.94 -0.36 25.15
C ILE A 48 3.64 0.44 26.26
N LEU A 49 4.13 1.64 25.96
CA LEU A 49 4.84 2.48 26.94
C LEU A 49 3.93 2.89 28.11
N VAL A 50 2.70 3.35 27.81
CA VAL A 50 1.71 3.73 28.82
C VAL A 50 1.22 2.51 29.62
N GLY A 51 1.00 1.36 28.96
CA GLY A 51 0.60 0.12 29.62
C GLY A 51 1.67 -0.38 30.61
N ARG A 52 2.95 -0.20 30.27
CA ARG A 52 4.07 -0.49 31.16
C ARG A 52 4.13 0.48 32.34
N ALA A 53 3.98 1.78 32.09
CA ALA A 53 4.01 2.81 33.14
C ALA A 53 2.87 2.65 34.15
N THR A 54 1.70 2.21 33.69
CA THR A 54 0.50 2.02 34.54
C THR A 54 0.38 0.63 35.16
N HIS A 55 1.40 -0.24 35.00
CA HIS A 55 1.35 -1.66 35.39
C HIS A 55 0.08 -2.39 34.93
N SER A 56 -0.49 -1.98 33.79
CA SER A 56 -1.76 -2.49 33.30
C SER A 56 -1.52 -3.51 32.18
N PRO A 57 -1.63 -4.83 32.46
CA PRO A 57 -1.28 -5.87 31.48
C PRO A 57 -2.25 -5.94 30.30
N HIS A 58 -3.48 -5.42 30.45
CA HIS A 58 -4.46 -5.38 29.35
C HIS A 58 -4.05 -4.41 28.24
N LEU A 59 -3.47 -3.28 28.62
CA LEU A 59 -3.15 -2.17 27.72
C LEU A 59 -1.89 -2.48 26.90
N SER A 60 -0.87 -3.08 27.55
CA SER A 60 0.34 -3.52 26.86
C SER A 60 0.09 -4.70 25.91
N LYS A 61 -0.80 -5.65 26.25
CA LYS A 61 -1.20 -6.73 25.34
C LYS A 61 -1.91 -6.19 24.10
N GLY A 62 -2.82 -5.22 24.29
CA GLY A 62 -3.50 -4.53 23.19
C GLY A 62 -2.51 -3.85 22.25
N GLY A 63 -1.51 -3.14 22.79
CA GLY A 63 -0.47 -2.48 22.00
C GLY A 63 0.40 -3.46 21.20
N ILE A 64 0.79 -4.60 21.77
CA ILE A 64 1.60 -5.62 21.07
C ILE A 64 0.81 -6.30 19.95
N ILE A 65 -0.44 -6.68 20.22
CA ILE A 65 -1.33 -7.30 19.21
C ILE A 65 -1.61 -6.30 18.09
N GLY A 66 -1.84 -5.03 18.44
CA GLY A 66 -2.00 -3.94 17.47
C GLY A 66 -0.76 -3.79 16.58
N LEU A 67 0.44 -3.73 17.16
CA LEU A 67 1.68 -3.62 16.40
C LEU A 67 1.89 -4.82 15.45
N ALA A 68 1.65 -6.03 15.94
CA ALA A 68 1.72 -7.24 15.12
C ALA A 68 0.71 -7.21 13.96
N GLY A 69 -0.53 -6.78 14.23
CA GLY A 69 -1.56 -6.61 13.21
C GLY A 69 -1.18 -5.60 12.13
N VAL A 70 -0.59 -4.46 12.51
CA VAL A 70 -0.11 -3.44 11.56
C VAL A 70 0.98 -4.00 10.63
N LEU A 71 1.92 -4.79 11.17
CA LEU A 71 2.96 -5.43 10.36
C LEU A 71 2.40 -6.47 9.38
N VAL A 72 1.48 -7.31 9.85
CA VAL A 72 0.79 -8.28 8.98
C VAL A 72 0.02 -7.56 7.88
N LEU A 73 -0.73 -6.52 8.23
CA LEU A 73 -1.49 -5.72 7.27
C LEU A 73 -0.59 -5.06 6.24
N ALA A 74 0.59 -4.56 6.64
CA ALA A 74 1.56 -3.96 5.73
C ALA A 74 2.06 -4.96 4.66
N VAL A 75 2.36 -6.20 5.08
CA VAL A 75 2.77 -7.28 4.16
C VAL A 75 1.62 -7.67 3.23
N VAL A 76 0.41 -7.82 3.77
CA VAL A 76 -0.78 -8.18 2.97
C VAL A 76 -1.12 -7.08 1.96
N LEU A 77 -1.02 -5.80 2.34
CA LEU A 77 -1.24 -4.70 1.41
C LEU A 77 -0.20 -4.70 0.28
N MET A 78 1.09 -4.84 0.61
CA MET A 78 2.16 -4.94 -0.39
C MET A 78 1.91 -6.09 -1.36
N GLY A 79 1.59 -7.27 -0.84
CA GLY A 79 1.27 -8.45 -1.65
C GLY A 79 0.03 -8.26 -2.52
N GLY A 80 -1.05 -7.70 -1.94
CA GLY A 80 -2.30 -7.44 -2.64
C GLY A 80 -2.16 -6.41 -3.76
N TYR A 81 -1.48 -5.29 -3.51
CA TYR A 81 -1.17 -4.30 -4.54
C TYR A 81 -0.28 -4.90 -5.64
N GLY A 82 0.72 -5.70 -5.29
CA GLY A 82 1.55 -6.40 -6.27
C GLY A 82 0.77 -7.40 -7.13
N MET A 83 -0.12 -8.18 -6.51
CA MET A 83 -1.01 -9.13 -7.23
C MET A 83 -1.99 -8.41 -8.14
N LEU A 84 -2.61 -7.32 -7.67
CA LEU A 84 -3.53 -6.52 -8.47
C LEU A 84 -2.81 -5.90 -9.66
N ASN A 85 -1.62 -5.33 -9.48
CA ASN A 85 -0.82 -4.81 -10.60
C ASN A 85 -0.40 -5.93 -11.57
N GLY A 86 -0.13 -7.15 -11.09
CA GLY A 86 0.15 -8.31 -11.93
C GLY A 86 -1.06 -8.83 -12.73
N ILE A 87 -2.26 -8.80 -12.14
CA ILE A 87 -3.51 -9.22 -12.81
C ILE A 87 -4.01 -8.15 -13.79
N LEU A 88 -3.97 -6.88 -13.37
CA LEU A 88 -4.40 -5.75 -14.19
C LEU A 88 -3.45 -5.57 -15.38
N GLY A 89 -2.17 -5.90 -15.22
CA GLY A 89 -1.14 -5.82 -16.26
C GLY A 89 -1.00 -4.41 -16.85
N ASP A 90 -0.10 -4.24 -17.81
CA ASP A 90 -0.02 -2.98 -18.59
C ASP A 90 -1.18 -2.82 -19.59
N GLY A 91 -2.14 -3.76 -19.60
CA GLY A 91 -3.19 -3.85 -20.60
C GLY A 91 -2.70 -4.10 -22.04
N CYS A 92 -1.39 -4.27 -22.27
CA CYS A 92 -0.87 -4.48 -23.61
C CYS A 92 -0.98 -5.95 -24.03
N VAL A 93 -1.76 -6.21 -25.06
CA VAL A 93 -1.80 -7.53 -25.71
C VAL A 93 -0.77 -7.54 -26.83
N GLY A 94 0.15 -8.50 -26.77
CA GLY A 94 1.20 -8.76 -27.75
C GLY A 94 1.87 -10.09 -27.45
#